data_AF-A0A8J7ICA9-F1
#
_entry.id   AF-A0A8J7ICA9-F1
#
_cell.length_a   1.000
_cell.length_b   1.000
_cell.length_c   1.000
_cell.angle_alpha   90.00
_cell.angle_beta   90.00
_cell.angle_gamma   90.00
#
_symmetry.space_group_name_H-M   'P 1'
#
loop_
_entity.id
_entity.type
_entity.pdbx_description
1 polymer ?
#
loop_
_entity_poly.entity_id
_entity_poly.type
_entity_poly.pdbx_seq_one_letter_code
_entity_poly.pdbx_strand_id
1 'polypeptide(L)'
;MKLKTFFGAAALALTAVPAFAQDIMVHDSYARAASPSAMAGAAFMQIMNHGDSGDRLIDVRSDVAKRTELHTHIEGDNGVMQMRQVEGGFAIPAGETHMLARGGDHVMFMGLNESLNHGDSVTVTLVFENAGEVEVQIPVDLERQPDHGAMSHGDQNGDEGEADEGHSH
;
A
#
# COMPACT_ATOMS: atom_id res chain seq x y z
N MET A 1 -10.34 -51.19 -52.86
CA MET A 1 -10.71 -49.95 -52.13
C MET A 1 -11.49 -50.31 -50.88
N LYS A 2 -11.00 -49.92 -49.69
CA LYS A 2 -11.73 -49.38 -48.52
C LYS A 2 -10.82 -49.45 -47.30
N LEU A 3 -10.11 -48.34 -47.06
CA LEU A 3 -9.29 -48.10 -45.88
C LEU A 3 -10.23 -47.59 -44.77
N LYS A 4 -10.30 -48.29 -43.63
CA LYS A 4 -11.05 -47.84 -42.45
C LYS A 4 -10.11 -47.05 -41.55
N THR A 5 -10.28 -45.74 -41.58
CA THR A 5 -9.65 -44.76 -40.68
C THR A 5 -10.17 -44.96 -39.25
N PHE A 6 -9.27 -45.31 -38.32
CA PHE A 6 -9.53 -45.22 -36.88
C PHE A 6 -9.26 -43.78 -36.43
N PHE A 7 -10.29 -43.09 -35.95
CA PHE A 7 -10.17 -41.80 -35.29
C PHE A 7 -9.55 -42.00 -33.90
N GLY A 8 -8.38 -41.40 -33.66
CA GLY A 8 -7.77 -41.33 -32.34
C GLY A 8 -8.50 -40.33 -31.46
N ALA A 9 -9.04 -40.79 -30.32
CA ALA A 9 -9.56 -39.92 -29.27
C ALA A 9 -8.38 -39.44 -28.42
N ALA A 10 -7.92 -38.20 -28.66
CA ALA A 10 -6.99 -37.52 -27.76
C ALA A 10 -7.79 -36.93 -26.59
N ALA A 11 -7.69 -37.56 -25.42
CA ALA A 11 -8.26 -37.03 -24.18
C ALA A 11 -7.43 -35.83 -23.72
N LEU A 12 -7.96 -34.61 -23.85
CA LEU A 12 -7.44 -33.44 -23.14
C LEU A 12 -7.73 -33.62 -21.64
N ALA A 13 -6.71 -33.99 -20.88
CA ALA A 13 -6.75 -33.86 -19.43
C ALA A 13 -6.65 -32.35 -19.09
N LEU A 14 -7.78 -31.73 -18.75
CA LEU A 14 -7.76 -30.45 -18.04
C LEU A 14 -7.22 -30.74 -16.63
N THR A 15 -5.93 -30.47 -16.42
CA THR A 15 -5.39 -30.36 -15.06
C THR A 15 -5.97 -29.10 -14.44
N ALA A 16 -6.96 -29.25 -13.57
CA ALA A 16 -7.38 -28.18 -12.67
C ALA A 16 -6.17 -27.83 -11.80
N VAL A 17 -5.58 -26.67 -12.03
CA VAL A 17 -4.58 -26.09 -11.14
C VAL A 17 -5.28 -25.84 -9.80
N PRO A 18 -4.72 -26.27 -8.66
CA PRO A 18 -5.30 -25.92 -7.38
C PRO A 18 -5.35 -24.40 -7.28
N ALA A 19 -6.56 -23.86 -7.14
CA ALA A 19 -6.74 -22.51 -6.66
C ALA A 19 -6.22 -22.51 -5.23
N PHE A 20 -4.99 -22.02 -5.04
CA PHE A 20 -4.52 -21.69 -3.69
C PHE A 20 -5.58 -20.79 -3.08
N ALA A 21 -6.10 -21.20 -1.92
CA ALA A 21 -6.91 -20.32 -1.12
C ALA A 21 -6.12 -19.01 -0.97
N GLN A 22 -6.79 -17.88 -1.16
CA GLN A 22 -6.16 -16.57 -1.11
C GLN A 22 -5.73 -16.32 0.35
N ASP A 23 -4.57 -16.82 0.74
CA ASP A 23 -4.02 -16.72 2.09
C ASP A 23 -3.66 -15.27 2.45
N ILE A 24 -3.66 -14.39 1.46
CA ILE A 24 -3.55 -12.96 1.63
C ILE A 24 -4.91 -12.37 2.00
N MET A 25 -4.98 -11.75 3.18
CA MET A 25 -6.11 -10.95 3.63
C MET A 25 -5.74 -9.47 3.66
N VAL A 26 -6.62 -8.63 3.12
CA VAL A 26 -6.47 -7.17 3.19
C VAL A 26 -7.53 -6.62 4.15
N HIS A 27 -7.09 -5.80 5.10
CA HIS A 27 -7.96 -5.22 6.12
C HIS A 27 -7.72 -3.72 6.26
N ASP A 28 -8.72 -3.02 6.79
CA ASP A 28 -8.66 -1.58 7.11
C ASP A 28 -8.15 -0.72 5.95
N SER A 29 -8.54 -1.07 4.73
CA SER A 29 -8.13 -0.35 3.53
C SER A 29 -8.87 0.98 3.42
N TYR A 30 -8.13 2.02 3.06
CA TYR A 30 -8.73 3.30 2.68
C TYR A 30 -7.83 4.06 1.71
N ALA A 31 -8.45 4.84 0.83
CA ALA A 31 -7.79 5.73 -0.10
C ALA A 31 -8.10 7.18 0.23
N ARG A 32 -7.20 8.09 -0.16
CA ARG A 32 -7.44 9.53 -0.06
C ARG A 32 -6.65 10.31 -1.10
N ALA A 33 -7.18 11.47 -1.47
CA ALA A 33 -6.41 12.47 -2.21
C ALA A 33 -5.37 13.14 -1.31
N ALA A 34 -4.23 13.54 -1.90
CA ALA A 34 -3.18 14.27 -1.18
C ALA A 34 -3.65 15.67 -0.72
N SER A 35 -4.50 16.31 -1.52
CA SER A 35 -5.26 17.53 -1.19
C SER A 35 -6.54 17.59 -2.05
N PRO A 36 -7.52 18.45 -1.73
CA PRO A 36 -8.78 18.52 -2.48
C PRO A 36 -8.63 18.81 -3.99
N SER A 37 -7.52 19.44 -4.39
CA SER A 37 -7.21 19.77 -5.78
C SER A 37 -6.03 18.96 -6.36
N ALA A 38 -5.48 18.01 -5.61
CA ALA A 38 -4.33 17.23 -6.06
C ALA A 38 -4.75 16.18 -7.08
N MET A 39 -3.96 16.03 -8.14
CA MET A 39 -4.03 14.89 -9.08
C MET A 39 -3.23 13.68 -8.57
N ALA A 40 -3.01 13.61 -7.26
CA ALA A 40 -2.27 12.57 -6.59
C ALA A 40 -3.04 12.12 -5.35
N GLY A 41 -2.97 10.83 -5.05
CA GLY A 41 -3.59 10.22 -3.89
C GLY A 41 -2.77 9.04 -3.39
N ALA A 42 -3.18 8.48 -2.27
CA ALA A 42 -2.57 7.28 -1.73
C ALA A 42 -3.63 6.33 -1.18
N ALA A 43 -3.34 5.04 -1.22
CA ALA A 43 -4.09 4.01 -0.51
C ALA A 43 -3.22 3.36 0.56
N PHE A 44 -3.89 3.05 1.66
CA PHE A 44 -3.35 2.49 2.89
C PHE A 44 -4.18 1.25 3.23
N MET A 45 -3.55 0.24 3.82
CA MET A 45 -4.18 -1.03 4.17
C MET A 45 -3.24 -1.88 5.03
N GLN A 46 -3.80 -2.91 5.67
CA GLN A 46 -3.03 -3.96 6.33
C GLN A 46 -3.08 -5.20 5.45
N ILE A 47 -1.93 -5.75 5.09
CA ILE A 47 -1.83 -6.96 4.28
C ILE A 47 -1.32 -8.09 5.16
N MET A 48 -2.17 -9.09 5.42
CA MET A 48 -1.88 -10.21 6.29
C MET A 48 -1.63 -11.45 5.43
N ASN A 49 -0.51 -12.14 5.66
CA ASN A 49 -0.24 -13.42 5.03
C ASN A 49 -0.58 -14.55 6.01
N HIS A 50 -1.73 -15.20 5.82
CA HIS A 50 -2.16 -16.36 6.61
C HIS A 50 -1.62 -17.69 6.08
N GLY A 51 -0.78 -17.67 5.05
CA GLY A 51 -0.23 -18.86 4.42
C GLY A 51 0.98 -19.41 5.18
N ASP A 52 1.39 -20.61 4.80
CA ASP A 52 2.52 -21.32 5.42
C ASP A 52 3.90 -20.90 4.86
N SER A 53 3.92 -20.04 3.83
CA SER A 53 5.13 -19.51 3.19
C SER A 53 5.08 -17.99 3.05
N GLY A 54 6.25 -17.35 3.11
CA GLY A 54 6.35 -15.90 2.87
C GLY A 54 5.99 -15.54 1.43
N ASP A 55 5.42 -14.35 1.25
CA ASP A 55 5.08 -13.78 -0.05
C ASP A 55 5.66 -12.36 -0.19
N ARG A 56 5.50 -11.75 -1.36
CA ARG A 56 5.97 -10.41 -1.65
C ARG A 56 4.97 -9.69 -2.55
N LEU A 57 4.54 -8.51 -2.13
CA LEU A 57 3.79 -7.58 -2.98
C LEU A 57 4.77 -6.91 -3.94
N ILE A 58 4.74 -7.27 -5.21
CA ILE A 58 5.73 -6.84 -6.21
C ILE A 58 5.22 -5.74 -7.14
N ASP A 59 3.91 -5.61 -7.33
CA ASP A 59 3.31 -4.62 -8.21
C ASP A 59 1.89 -4.25 -7.73
N VAL A 60 1.40 -3.09 -8.17
CA VAL A 60 0.07 -2.57 -7.85
C VAL A 60 -0.53 -1.87 -9.07
N ARG A 61 -1.80 -2.15 -9.35
CA ARG A 61 -2.50 -1.60 -10.51
C ARG A 61 -3.84 -1.02 -10.12
N SER A 62 -4.22 0.05 -10.78
CA SER A 62 -5.55 0.65 -10.69
C SER A 62 -5.79 1.52 -11.92
N ASP A 63 -7.03 1.55 -12.39
CA ASP A 63 -7.49 2.41 -13.47
C ASP A 63 -7.84 3.83 -12.99
N VAL A 64 -7.81 4.09 -11.67
CA VAL A 64 -8.10 5.40 -11.08
C VAL A 64 -7.06 6.47 -11.42
N ALA A 65 -5.85 6.05 -11.81
CA ALA A 65 -4.71 6.93 -12.06
C ALA A 65 -3.90 6.52 -13.29
N LYS A 66 -3.11 7.44 -13.84
CA LYS A 66 -2.17 7.14 -14.94
C LYS A 66 -1.05 6.20 -14.51
N ARG A 67 -0.64 6.27 -13.24
CA ARG A 67 0.37 5.40 -12.65
C ARG A 67 -0.02 5.06 -11.21
N THR A 68 0.19 3.81 -10.85
CA THR A 68 0.00 3.28 -9.50
C THR A 68 1.29 2.59 -9.11
N GLU A 69 1.88 2.96 -7.97
CA GLU A 69 3.23 2.53 -7.59
C GLU A 69 3.32 2.24 -6.08
N LEU A 70 4.24 1.35 -5.68
CA LEU A 70 4.59 1.12 -4.27
C LEU A 70 5.62 2.15 -3.82
N HIS A 71 5.34 2.88 -2.76
CA HIS A 71 6.21 3.97 -2.26
C HIS A 71 6.50 3.78 -0.77
N THR A 72 7.69 4.22 -0.35
CA THR A 72 8.14 4.28 1.04
C THR A 72 8.61 5.70 1.38
N HIS A 73 8.84 5.96 2.67
CA HIS A 73 9.43 7.21 3.14
C HIS A 73 10.87 6.95 3.59
N ILE A 74 11.83 7.68 3.00
CA ILE A 74 13.24 7.64 3.39
C ILE A 74 13.65 9.00 3.94
N GLU A 75 14.52 9.02 4.94
CA GLU A 75 15.16 10.25 5.40
C GLU A 75 16.21 10.69 4.37
N GLY A 76 16.05 11.90 3.83
CA GLY A 76 17.04 12.51 2.94
C GLY A 76 18.24 13.08 3.71
N ASP A 77 19.32 13.41 2.99
CA ASP A 77 20.60 13.87 3.55
C ASP A 77 20.51 15.13 4.44
N ASN A 78 19.41 15.87 4.35
CA ASN A 78 19.13 17.09 5.10
C ASN A 78 18.09 16.87 6.23
N GLY A 79 17.79 15.63 6.59
CA GLY A 79 16.75 15.28 7.58
C GLY A 79 15.32 15.47 7.09
N VAL A 80 15.12 15.71 5.78
CA VAL A 80 13.80 15.85 5.18
C VAL A 80 13.33 14.49 4.67
N MET A 81 12.18 14.03 5.12
CA MET A 81 11.56 12.80 4.62
C MET A 81 11.17 12.94 3.15
N GLN A 82 11.56 11.98 2.32
CA GLN A 82 11.27 11.91 0.90
C GLN A 82 10.51 10.63 0.57
N MET A 83 9.49 10.74 -0.28
CA MET A 83 8.79 9.58 -0.83
C MET A 83 9.62 8.98 -1.96
N ARG A 84 9.81 7.66 -1.96
CA ARG A 84 10.52 6.95 -3.02
C ARG A 84 9.77 5.70 -3.45
N GLN A 85 9.73 5.46 -4.76
CA GLN A 85 9.25 4.20 -5.31
C GLN A 85 10.09 3.02 -4.82
N VAL A 86 9.43 1.89 -4.58
CA VAL A 86 10.01 0.62 -4.16
C VAL A 86 9.88 -0.38 -5.31
N GLU A 87 10.93 -0.53 -6.12
CA GLU A 87 10.94 -1.46 -7.27
C GLU A 87 10.99 -2.93 -6.85
N GLY A 88 11.54 -3.23 -5.67
CA GLY A 88 11.66 -4.60 -5.15
C GLY A 88 10.44 -5.12 -4.40
N GLY A 89 9.36 -4.32 -4.31
CA GLY A 89 8.16 -4.67 -3.57
C GLY A 89 8.35 -4.79 -2.06
N PHE A 90 7.30 -5.26 -1.37
CA PHE A 90 7.25 -5.44 0.07
C PHE A 90 7.16 -6.92 0.45
N ALA A 91 8.10 -7.40 1.26
CA ALA A 91 8.09 -8.78 1.74
C ALA A 91 7.06 -8.93 2.88
N ILE A 92 6.31 -10.03 2.85
CA ILE A 92 5.27 -10.36 3.82
C ILE A 92 5.47 -11.83 4.25
N PRO A 93 6.27 -12.07 5.30
CA PRO A 93 6.51 -13.43 5.79
C PRO A 93 5.22 -14.16 6.18
N ALA A 94 5.28 -15.49 6.22
CA ALA A 94 4.17 -16.33 6.67
C ALA A 94 3.72 -15.94 8.08
N GLY A 95 2.42 -15.77 8.28
CA GLY A 95 1.81 -15.39 9.56
C GLY A 95 2.00 -13.92 9.94
N GLU A 96 2.67 -13.11 9.12
CA GLU A 96 2.96 -11.70 9.42
C GLU A 96 1.99 -10.75 8.73
N THR A 97 1.95 -9.51 9.24
CA THR A 97 1.19 -8.40 8.65
C THR A 97 2.14 -7.30 8.20
N HIS A 98 1.99 -6.85 6.96
CA HIS A 98 2.68 -5.69 6.42
C HIS A 98 1.72 -4.48 6.39
N MET A 99 2.15 -3.38 7.02
CA MET A 99 1.34 -2.18 7.21
C MET A 99 1.66 -1.14 6.13
N LEU A 100 0.71 -0.87 5.25
CA LEU A 100 0.75 0.28 4.36
C LEU A 100 0.03 1.44 5.05
N ALA A 101 0.78 2.37 5.65
CA ALA A 101 0.27 3.42 6.52
C ALA A 101 0.87 4.81 6.22
N ARG A 102 0.19 5.85 6.70
CA ARG A 102 0.63 7.25 6.53
C ARG A 102 2.00 7.46 7.18
N GLY A 103 2.92 8.08 6.44
CA GLY A 103 4.30 8.30 6.88
C GLY A 103 5.22 7.08 6.74
N GLY A 104 4.70 5.95 6.23
CA GLY A 104 5.48 4.74 5.93
C GLY A 104 5.22 4.26 4.51
N ASP A 105 5.16 2.94 4.35
CA ASP A 105 4.89 2.29 3.06
C ASP A 105 3.44 2.55 2.63
N HIS A 106 3.19 2.74 1.34
CA HIS A 106 1.85 3.01 0.81
C HIS A 106 1.76 2.76 -0.70
N VAL A 107 0.53 2.64 -1.19
CA VAL A 107 0.24 2.68 -2.63
C VAL A 107 0.07 4.14 -3.05
N MET A 108 0.83 4.60 -4.03
CA MET A 108 0.78 5.95 -4.57
C MET A 108 0.03 5.97 -5.90
N PHE A 109 -0.98 6.84 -6.01
CA PHE A 109 -1.70 7.13 -7.24
C PHE A 109 -1.18 8.44 -7.83
N MET A 110 -0.67 8.40 -9.07
CA MET A 110 -0.16 9.58 -9.77
C MET A 110 -0.93 9.85 -11.05
N GLY A 111 -1.43 11.08 -11.17
CA GLY A 111 -2.25 11.49 -12.31
C GLY A 111 -3.62 10.85 -12.23
N LEU A 112 -4.36 11.14 -11.15
CA LEU A 112 -5.74 10.71 -10.98
C LEU A 112 -6.57 11.11 -12.22
N ASN A 113 -7.37 10.16 -12.73
CA ASN A 113 -8.26 10.39 -13.87
C ASN A 113 -9.49 11.21 -13.44
N GLU A 114 -9.91 11.04 -12.19
CA GLU A 114 -11.02 11.73 -11.55
C GLU A 114 -10.66 12.07 -10.10
N SER A 115 -11.32 13.09 -9.53
CA SER A 115 -11.13 13.44 -8.11
C SER A 115 -11.65 12.31 -7.20
N LEU A 116 -10.86 11.92 -6.21
CA LEU A 116 -11.31 11.00 -5.15
C LEU A 116 -12.18 11.75 -4.14
N ASN A 117 -13.48 11.48 -4.11
CA ASN A 117 -14.43 12.08 -3.16
C ASN A 117 -14.68 11.13 -1.99
N HIS A 118 -15.01 11.69 -0.82
CA HIS A 118 -15.35 10.87 0.35
C HIS A 118 -16.56 9.96 0.04
N GLY A 119 -16.44 8.68 0.36
CA GLY A 119 -17.46 7.66 0.10
C GLY A 119 -17.36 6.98 -1.27
N ASP A 120 -16.45 7.42 -2.15
CA ASP A 120 -16.16 6.70 -3.40
C ASP A 120 -15.49 5.34 -3.11
N SER A 121 -15.46 4.46 -4.11
CA SER A 121 -14.74 3.17 -4.03
C SER A 121 -13.74 3.07 -5.18
N VAL A 122 -12.50 2.70 -4.86
CA VAL A 122 -11.40 2.52 -5.81
C VAL A 122 -11.03 1.05 -5.86
N THR A 123 -10.94 0.49 -7.06
CA THR A 123 -10.44 -0.88 -7.25
C THR A 123 -8.92 -0.85 -7.41
N VAL A 124 -8.23 -1.65 -6.60
CA VAL A 124 -6.78 -1.83 -6.66
C VAL A 124 -6.48 -3.31 -6.79
N THR A 125 -5.69 -3.68 -7.80
CA THR A 125 -5.13 -5.02 -7.94
C THR A 125 -3.74 -5.04 -7.31
N LEU A 126 -3.58 -5.83 -6.26
CA LEU A 126 -2.31 -6.14 -5.62
C LEU A 126 -1.71 -7.36 -6.33
N VAL A 127 -0.46 -7.27 -6.77
CA VAL A 127 0.21 -8.35 -7.49
C VAL A 127 1.31 -8.92 -6.59
N PHE A 128 1.10 -10.15 -6.15
CA PHE A 128 2.03 -10.91 -5.32
C PHE A 128 2.88 -11.86 -6.14
N GLU A 129 4.08 -12.15 -5.64
CA GLU A 129 5.01 -13.08 -6.28
C GLU A 129 4.44 -14.52 -6.33
N ASN A 130 3.77 -14.96 -5.25
CA ASN A 130 3.25 -16.33 -5.15
C ASN A 130 1.72 -16.40 -5.19
N ALA A 131 1.01 -15.54 -4.44
CA ALA A 131 -0.46 -15.53 -4.41
C ALA A 131 -1.08 -15.02 -5.74
N GLY A 132 -0.29 -14.36 -6.60
CA GLY A 132 -0.77 -13.79 -7.86
C GLY A 132 -1.54 -12.50 -7.66
N GLU A 133 -2.60 -12.28 -8.44
CA GLU A 133 -3.36 -11.03 -8.43
C GLU A 133 -4.53 -11.10 -7.44
N VAL A 134 -4.55 -10.17 -6.48
CA VAL A 134 -5.62 -9.99 -5.50
C VAL A 134 -6.28 -8.64 -5.73
N GLU A 135 -7.54 -8.66 -6.15
CA GLU A 135 -8.34 -7.45 -6.34
C GLU A 135 -8.99 -7.01 -5.02
N VAL A 136 -8.84 -5.72 -4.69
CA VAL A 136 -9.35 -5.12 -3.46
C VAL A 136 -10.15 -3.88 -3.81
N GLN A 137 -11.37 -3.79 -3.29
CA GLN A 137 -12.14 -2.55 -3.28
C GLN A 137 -11.78 -1.74 -2.03
N ILE A 138 -11.34 -0.50 -2.25
CA ILE A 138 -10.83 0.39 -1.22
C ILE A 138 -11.75 1.62 -1.14
N PRO A 139 -12.41 1.87 0.00
CA PRO A 139 -13.22 3.07 0.17
C PRO A 139 -12.34 4.32 0.23
N VAL A 140 -12.82 5.43 -0.32
CA VAL A 140 -12.19 6.73 -0.16
C VAL A 140 -12.67 7.36 1.15
N ASP A 141 -11.74 7.56 2.07
CA ASP A 141 -11.99 8.19 3.36
C ASP A 141 -11.09 9.42 3.53
N LEU A 142 -11.66 10.59 3.25
CA LEU A 142 -11.00 11.89 3.41
C LEU A 142 -11.03 12.41 4.86
N GLU A 143 -11.81 11.78 5.75
CA GLU A 143 -12.02 12.24 7.14
C GLU A 143 -11.12 11.48 8.14
N ARG A 144 -10.58 10.32 7.73
CA ARG A 144 -9.66 9.53 8.54
C ARG A 144 -8.45 10.34 9.00
N GLN A 145 -8.38 10.53 10.30
CA GLN A 145 -7.23 11.11 10.96
C GLN A 145 -6.04 10.15 10.89
N PRO A 146 -4.80 10.66 10.80
CA PRO A 146 -3.64 9.79 10.99
C PRO A 146 -3.73 9.20 12.39
N ASP A 147 -3.48 7.90 12.53
CA ASP A 147 -3.27 7.32 13.86
C ASP A 147 -2.12 8.09 14.51
N HIS A 148 -2.41 8.73 15.64
CA HIS A 148 -1.42 9.48 16.41
C HIS A 148 -0.48 8.48 17.11
N GLY A 149 0.40 7.85 16.34
CA GLY A 149 1.58 7.16 16.86
C GLY A 149 2.52 8.17 17.49
N ALA A 150 2.44 8.31 18.82
CA ALA A 150 3.42 8.90 19.73
C ALA A 150 4.43 9.90 19.12
N MET A 151 3.98 11.14 18.88
CA MET A 151 4.90 12.27 18.91
C MET A 151 5.30 12.47 20.37
N SER A 152 6.39 11.83 20.78
CA SER A 152 7.11 12.21 21.99
C SER A 152 7.65 13.61 21.76
N HIS A 153 6.83 14.63 22.06
CA HIS A 153 7.32 15.97 22.30
C HIS A 153 8.20 15.90 23.55
N GLY A 154 9.50 15.69 23.34
CA GLY A 154 10.50 15.91 24.37
C GLY A 154 10.37 17.36 24.83
N ASP A 155 10.14 17.51 26.13
CA ASP A 155 10.01 18.76 26.86
C ASP A 155 11.05 19.81 26.43
N GLN A 156 10.58 20.91 25.85
CA GLN A 156 11.31 22.17 25.89
C GLN A 156 11.05 22.78 27.26
N ASN A 157 11.88 22.43 28.24
CA ASN A 157 12.00 23.23 29.46
C ASN A 157 12.60 24.59 29.08
N GLY A 158 11.72 25.60 29.03
CA GLY A 158 12.11 27.00 29.05
C GLY A 158 12.74 27.33 30.39
N ASP A 159 14.02 27.68 30.36
CA ASP A 159 14.68 28.42 31.44
C ASP A 159 14.47 29.91 31.16
N GLU A 160 13.42 30.46 31.75
CA GLU A 160 13.14 31.89 31.78
C GLU A 160 14.02 32.54 32.86
N GLY A 161 15.08 33.22 32.40
CA GLY A 161 15.48 34.58 32.80
C GLY A 161 15.75 34.90 34.28
N GLU A 162 16.97 35.36 34.55
CA GLU A 162 17.18 36.54 35.40
C GLU A 162 18.21 37.48 34.74
N ALA A 163 17.71 38.64 34.33
CA ALA A 163 18.51 39.82 34.03
C ALA A 163 18.71 40.60 35.32
N ASP A 164 19.97 40.81 35.73
CA ASP A 164 20.33 41.76 36.79
C ASP A 164 21.04 42.96 36.15
N GLU A 165 20.27 44.03 35.92
CA GLU A 165 20.78 45.38 35.70
C GLU A 165 20.84 46.08 37.06
N GLY A 166 22.06 46.36 37.55
CA GLY A 166 22.30 46.86 38.90
C GLY A 166 21.89 48.31 39.16
N HIS A 167 22.09 48.79 40.40
CA HIS A 167 22.26 50.20 40.79
C HIS A 167 22.93 50.35 42.18
N SER A 168 24.00 51.15 42.21
CA SER A 168 24.54 52.02 43.28
C SER A 168 24.21 51.79 44.77
N HIS A 169 25.26 51.69 45.60
CA HIS A 169 25.67 52.73 46.58
C HIS A 169 27.13 52.57 46.99
#